data_AF-A0A3D1ZJD3-F1
#
_entry.id   AF-A0A3D1ZJD3-F1
#
_cell.length_a   1.000
_cell.length_b   1.000
_cell.length_c   1.000
_cell.angle_alpha   90.00
_cell.angle_beta   90.00
_cell.angle_gamma   90.00
#
_symmetry.space_group_name_H-M   'P 1'
#
loop_
_entity.id
_entity.type
_entity.pdbx_description
1 polymer ?
#
loop_
_entity_poly.entity_id
_entity_poly.type
_entity_poly.pdbx_seq_one_letter_code
_entity_poly.pdbx_strand_id
1 'polypeptide(L)'
;AVEIIDIPDTETLGLYAVLGMYDFVNKLTAPDNESAARFSMELGVVAGVHVTTMAAIPVARLEDSLNQEQTWREQPRPENPDLDENINGH
;
A
#
# COMPACT_ATOMS: atom_id res chain seq x y z
N ALA A 1 6.46 -14.92 -20.82
CA ALA A 1 7.29 -14.16 -19.87
C ALA A 1 6.75 -14.28 -18.45
N VAL A 2 5.50 -13.89 -18.22
CA VAL A 2 4.87 -13.97 -16.89
C VAL A 2 4.81 -15.41 -16.33
N GLU A 3 4.52 -16.42 -17.16
CA GLU A 3 4.40 -17.83 -16.73
C GLU A 3 5.73 -18.54 -16.43
N ILE A 4 6.88 -17.92 -16.76
CA ILE A 4 8.20 -18.57 -16.61
C ILE A 4 9.00 -18.03 -15.43
N ILE A 5 8.50 -16.99 -14.76
CA ILE A 5 9.13 -16.38 -13.59
C ILE A 5 8.62 -17.10 -12.36
N ASP A 6 9.54 -17.72 -11.61
CA ASP A 6 9.24 -18.51 -10.42
C ASP A 6 9.82 -17.81 -9.19
N ILE A 7 8.97 -17.08 -8.48
CA ILE A 7 9.28 -16.47 -7.19
C ILE A 7 8.44 -17.20 -6.13
N PRO A 8 9.04 -17.66 -5.01
CA PRO A 8 8.30 -18.35 -3.96
C PRO A 8 7.05 -17.57 -3.51
N ASP A 9 5.95 -18.29 -3.31
CA ASP A 9 4.66 -17.78 -2.84
C ASP A 9 4.09 -16.61 -3.66
N THR A 10 4.54 -16.47 -4.92
CA THR A 10 4.10 -15.43 -5.84
C THR A 10 3.38 -16.05 -7.03
N GLU A 11 2.14 -15.65 -7.27
CA GLU A 11 1.32 -16.22 -8.34
C GLU A 11 0.67 -15.11 -9.17
N THR A 12 0.70 -15.25 -10.49
CA THR A 12 -0.06 -14.36 -11.38
C THR A 12 -1.54 -14.73 -11.34
N LEU A 13 -2.36 -13.75 -10.95
CA LEU A 13 -3.82 -13.85 -10.96
C LEU A 13 -4.43 -13.49 -12.32
N GLY A 14 -3.73 -12.71 -13.15
CA GLY A 14 -4.15 -12.42 -14.51
C GLY A 14 -3.35 -11.32 -15.18
N LEU A 15 -3.32 -11.38 -16.51
CA LEU A 15 -2.67 -10.40 -17.39
C LEU A 15 -3.71 -9.83 -18.34
N TYR A 16 -3.82 -8.50 -18.36
CA TYR A 16 -4.83 -7.79 -19.13
C TYR A 16 -4.15 -6.80 -20.08
N ALA A 17 -4.63 -6.73 -21.31
CA ALA A 17 -4.29 -5.65 -22.24
C ALA A 17 -5.13 -4.42 -21.89
N VAL A 18 -4.51 -3.23 -21.88
CA VAL A 18 -5.17 -1.97 -21.51
C VAL A 18 -5.00 -0.97 -22.64
N LEU A 19 -6.07 -0.19 -22.89
CA LEU A 19 -6.04 0.92 -23.83
C LEU A 19 -5.81 2.21 -23.03
N GLY A 20 -4.55 2.56 -22.80
CA GLY A 20 -4.18 3.71 -21.98
C GLY A 20 -2.68 4.00 -22.01
N MET A 21 -2.17 4.61 -20.94
CA MET A 21 -0.73 4.92 -20.80
C MET A 21 0.15 3.67 -20.69
N TYR A 22 -0.44 2.54 -20.33
CA TYR A 22 0.22 1.24 -20.24
C TYR A 22 -0.45 0.28 -21.21
N ASP A 23 0.34 -0.59 -21.82
CA ASP A 23 -0.15 -1.63 -22.74
C ASP A 23 -0.73 -2.83 -21.99
N PHE A 24 -0.18 -3.14 -20.81
CA PHE A 24 -0.55 -4.32 -20.03
C PHE A 24 -0.60 -4.02 -18.53
N VAL A 25 -1.48 -4.75 -17.83
CA VAL A 25 -1.53 -4.82 -16.36
C VAL A 25 -1.49 -6.28 -15.94
N ASN A 26 -0.48 -6.63 -15.15
CA ASN A 26 -0.40 -7.91 -14.46
C ASN A 26 -0.88 -7.73 -13.01
N LYS A 27 -1.84 -8.55 -12.60
CA LYS A 27 -2.23 -8.71 -11.19
C LYS A 27 -1.62 -10.00 -10.65
N LEU A 28 -0.91 -9.90 -9.54
CA LEU A 28 -0.26 -11.04 -8.87
C LEU A 28 -0.47 -10.99 -7.36
N THR A 29 -0.35 -12.15 -6.71
CA THR A 29 -0.15 -12.27 -5.26
C THR A 29 1.35 -12.34 -4.98
N ALA A 30 1.75 -11.83 -3.82
CA ALA A 30 3.10 -11.97 -3.29
C ALA A 30 3.01 -11.91 -1.76
N PRO A 31 3.92 -12.57 -1.02
CA PRO A 31 3.94 -12.54 0.44
C PRO A 31 4.28 -11.14 0.97
N ASP A 32 5.11 -10.40 0.23
CA ASP A 32 5.59 -9.07 0.58
C ASP A 32 5.94 -8.23 -0.67
N ASN A 33 6.21 -6.95 -0.46
CA ASN A 33 6.57 -6.02 -1.53
C ASN A 33 7.91 -6.37 -2.19
N GLU A 34 8.81 -7.04 -1.48
CA GLU A 34 10.14 -7.40 -1.96
C GLU A 34 10.05 -8.51 -3.01
N SER A 35 9.17 -9.50 -2.77
CA SER A 35 8.85 -10.59 -3.69
C SER A 35 8.20 -10.06 -4.97
N ALA A 36 7.25 -9.12 -4.83
CA ALA A 36 6.66 -8.43 -5.98
C ALA A 36 7.69 -7.59 -6.77
N ALA A 37 8.64 -6.94 -6.09
CA ALA A 37 9.71 -6.19 -6.73
C ALA A 37 10.68 -7.10 -7.50
N ARG A 38 11.03 -8.26 -6.95
CA ARG A 38 11.85 -9.27 -7.64
C ARG A 38 11.16 -9.78 -8.90
N PHE A 39 9.88 -10.14 -8.80
CA PHE A 39 9.07 -10.53 -9.96
C PHE A 39 9.08 -9.44 -11.05
N SER A 40 8.91 -8.17 -10.65
CA SER A 40 8.94 -7.01 -11.55
C SER A 40 10.29 -6.84 -12.25
N MET A 41 11.40 -6.98 -11.52
CA MET A 41 12.75 -6.94 -12.09
C MET A 41 12.97 -8.06 -13.12
N GLU A 42 12.63 -9.30 -12.77
CA GLU A 42 12.79 -10.43 -13.68
C GLU A 42 11.92 -10.27 -14.92
N LEU A 43 10.67 -9.81 -14.76
CA LEU A 43 9.79 -9.53 -15.88
C LEU A 43 10.37 -8.47 -16.82
N GLY A 44 10.93 -7.40 -16.27
CA GLY A 44 11.60 -6.36 -17.06
C GLY A 44 12.78 -6.88 -17.86
N VAL A 45 13.61 -7.75 -17.28
CA VAL A 45 14.76 -8.38 -17.95
C VAL A 45 14.31 -9.35 -19.04
N VAL A 46 13.37 -10.24 -18.71
CA VAL A 46 12.91 -11.32 -19.60
C VAL A 46 12.08 -10.79 -20.76
N ALA A 47 11.17 -9.84 -20.51
CA ALA A 47 10.29 -9.31 -21.54
C ALA A 47 10.86 -8.06 -22.23
N GLY A 48 11.94 -7.46 -21.71
CA GLY A 48 12.54 -6.25 -22.26
C GLY A 48 11.62 -5.03 -22.14
N VAL A 49 10.86 -4.93 -21.04
CA VAL A 49 9.87 -3.85 -20.81
C VAL A 49 10.17 -3.05 -19.55
N HIS A 50 9.69 -1.81 -19.50
CA HIS A 50 9.69 -1.04 -18.26
C HIS A 50 8.48 -1.43 -17.42
N VAL A 51 8.72 -1.86 -16.18
CA VAL A 51 7.66 -2.31 -15.26
C VAL A 51 7.47 -1.30 -14.14
N THR A 52 6.22 -0.93 -13.88
CA THR A 52 5.82 -0.16 -12.69
C THR A 52 5.04 -1.07 -11.76
N THR A 53 5.50 -1.19 -10.50
CA THR A 53 4.88 -2.04 -9.49
C THR A 53 4.07 -1.19 -8.51
N MET A 54 2.82 -1.58 -8.26
CA MET A 54 1.91 -0.89 -7.34
C MET A 54 1.38 -1.87 -6.31
N ALA A 55 1.53 -1.54 -5.02
CA ALA A 55 0.97 -2.33 -3.94
C ALA A 55 -0.56 -2.14 -3.89
N ALA A 56 -1.29 -3.25 -3.90
CA ALA A 56 -2.75 -3.22 -3.79
C ALA A 56 -3.18 -3.19 -2.31
N ILE A 57 -3.93 -2.16 -1.94
CA ILE A 57 -4.60 -2.08 -0.63
C ILE A 57 -6.09 -2.37 -0.87
N PRO A 58 -6.69 -3.39 -0.23
CA PRO A 58 -8.13 -3.61 -0.32
C PRO A 58 -8.90 -2.38 0.15
N VAL A 59 -9.93 -1.97 -0.60
CA VAL A 59 -10.70 -0.74 -0.30
C VAL A 59 -11.28 -0.78 1.11
N ALA A 60 -11.86 -1.90 1.55
CA ALA A 60 -12.38 -2.06 2.90
C ALA A 60 -11.32 -1.77 3.99
N ARG A 61 -10.08 -2.24 3.79
CA ARG A 61 -8.97 -1.96 4.73
C ARG A 61 -8.58 -0.49 4.72
N LEU A 62 -8.59 0.14 3.54
CA LEU A 62 -8.27 1.56 3.40
C LEU A 62 -9.29 2.43 4.13
N GLU A 63 -10.58 2.13 3.99
CA GLU A 63 -11.68 2.83 4.69
C GLU A 63 -11.53 2.74 6.22
N ASP A 64 -11.28 1.55 6.75
CA ASP A 64 -11.07 1.35 8.19
C ASP A 64 -9.91 2.20 8.72
N SER A 65 -8.78 2.22 8.01
CA SER A 65 -7.61 3.01 8.38
C SER A 65 -7.89 4.52 8.39
N LEU A 66 -8.68 5.01 7.43
CA LEU A 66 -9.01 6.43 7.34
C LEU A 66 -10.01 6.84 8.43
N ASN A 67 -10.95 5.98 8.79
CA ASN A 67 -11.91 6.26 9.87
C ASN A 67 -11.23 6.30 11.25
N GLN A 68 -10.21 5.46 11.48
CA GLN A 68 -9.39 5.55 12.69
C GLN A 68 -8.66 6.89 12.80
N GLU A 69 -8.08 7.39 11.72
CA GLU A 69 -7.44 8.71 11.67
C GLU A 69 -8.43 9.84 12.02
N GLN A 70 -9.69 9.80 11.54
CA GLN A 70 -10.72 10.78 11.94
C GLN A 70 -11.00 10.73 13.45
N THR A 71 -11.12 9.52 14.00
CA THR A 71 -11.37 9.30 15.43
C THR A 71 -10.26 9.90 16.31
N TRP A 72 -8.99 9.88 15.86
CA TRP A 72 -7.88 10.53 16.58
C TRP A 72 -7.94 12.05 16.52
N ARG A 73 -8.43 12.62 15.41
CA ARG A 73 -8.55 14.07 15.20
C ARG A 73 -9.74 14.68 15.94
N GLU A 74 -10.78 13.89 16.20
CA GLU A 74 -11.99 14.31 16.91
C GLU A 74 -11.91 14.16 18.44
N GLN A 75 -10.79 13.65 18.97
CA GLN A 75 -10.61 13.55 20.42
C GLN A 75 -10.55 14.96 21.04
N PRO A 76 -11.40 15.26 22.04
CA PRO A 76 -11.25 16.49 22.80
C PRO A 76 -9.84 16.51 23.38
N ARG A 77 -9.14 17.64 23.19
CA ARG A 77 -7.82 17.86 23.80
C ARG A 77 -7.95 17.45 25.27
N PRO A 78 -7.10 16.56 25.81
CA PRO A 78 -7.15 16.23 27.22
C PRO A 78 -7.13 17.53 28.00
N GLU A 79 -8.20 17.77 28.76
CA GLU A 79 -8.37 18.96 29.57
C GLU A 79 -7.25 18.90 30.61
N ASN A 80 -6.29 19.82 30.50
CA ASN A 80 -5.08 19.80 31.30
C ASN A 80 -5.47 20.19 32.73
N PRO A 81 -5.44 19.29 33.75
CA PRO A 81 -6.01 19.58 35.06
C PRO A 81 -5.20 20.59 35.90
N ASP A 82 -4.04 21.04 35.42
CA ASP A 82 -2.99 21.62 36.27
C ASP A 82 -2.65 23.09 35.97
N LEU A 83 -3.58 23.91 35.43
CA LEU A 83 -3.30 25.32 35.14
C LEU A 83 -4.02 26.35 36.03
N ASP A 84 -4.73 25.91 37.08
CA ASP A 84 -5.72 26.76 37.76
C ASP A 84 -5.37 27.14 39.21
N GLU A 85 -4.33 26.58 39.84
CA GLU A 85 -4.18 26.68 41.31
C GLU A 85 -2.98 27.48 41.84
N ASN A 86 -2.14 28.13 41.02
CA ASN A 86 -0.96 28.84 41.57
C ASN A 86 -0.68 30.25 41.01
N ILE A 87 -1.71 31.06 40.75
CA ILE A 87 -1.48 32.48 40.38
C ILE A 87 -2.04 33.52 41.35
N ASN A 88 -2.58 33.15 42.52
CA ASN A 88 -3.03 34.12 43.53
C ASN A 88 -2.52 33.80 44.94
N GLY A 89 -1.20 33.70 45.07
CA GLY A 89 -0.48 33.58 46.33
C GLY A 89 0.41 34.77 46.63
N HIS A 90 -0.04 36.01 46.41
CA HIS A 90 0.44 37.27 47.02
C HIS A 90 -0.60 38.37 46.90
#